data_AF-A0A5E4HI97-F1
#
_entry.id   AF-A0A5E4HI97-F1
#
_cell.length_a   1.000
_cell.length_b   1.000
_cell.length_c   1.000
_cell.angle_alpha   90.00
_cell.angle_beta   90.00
_cell.angle_gamma   90.00
#
_symmetry.space_group_name_H-M   'P 1'
#
loop_
_entity.id
_entity.type
_entity.pdbx_description
1 polymer ?
#
loop_
_entity_poly.entity_id
_entity_poly.type
_entity_poly.pdbx_seq_one_letter_code
_entity_poly.pdbx_strand_id
1 'polypeptide(L)'
;MSAISRKKKKSVINAPLQIALVRNSKKERANLDIIVTTPKNQSETAKKEAEYVAQNPDAYWFRTFSRKPDIKVGERVYYVDQGQITGYGIVFEITHESLDCDTTGKNYSGYQLKQRKWVPLKQPVQFKGFQGFRYVDRYSYLRKKLNDAEHGEHWCEKLGINQECSKCKHSAGLACAFPEVAQVCPK
;
A
#
# COMPACT_ATOMS: atom_id res chain seq x y z
N MET A 1 -54.00 8.00 -69.67
CA MET A 1 -52.86 8.23 -68.75
C MET A 1 -53.24 7.65 -67.39
N SER A 2 -52.80 6.43 -67.08
CA SER A 2 -53.18 5.73 -65.83
C SER A 2 -51.93 5.38 -65.03
N ALA A 3 -51.82 5.96 -63.82
CA ALA A 3 -50.68 5.80 -62.93
C ALA A 3 -50.83 4.53 -62.06
N ILE A 4 -49.88 3.61 -62.18
CA ILE A 4 -49.83 2.37 -61.38
C ILE A 4 -48.98 2.64 -60.13
N SER A 5 -49.65 2.75 -58.98
CA SER A 5 -49.06 2.95 -57.65
C SER A 5 -48.52 1.62 -57.08
N ARG A 6 -47.20 1.51 -56.92
CA ARG A 6 -46.54 0.33 -56.32
C ARG A 6 -46.41 0.51 -54.81
N LYS A 7 -47.20 -0.25 -54.03
CA LYS A 7 -47.08 -0.32 -52.56
C LYS A 7 -45.81 -1.11 -52.17
N LYS A 8 -44.86 -0.46 -51.49
CA LYS A 8 -43.67 -1.11 -50.91
C LYS A 8 -44.07 -1.97 -49.71
N LYS A 9 -43.85 -3.29 -49.79
CA LYS A 9 -43.89 -4.23 -48.65
C LYS A 9 -42.69 -3.95 -47.73
N LYS A 10 -42.94 -3.56 -46.49
CA LYS A 10 -41.93 -3.51 -45.42
C LYS A 10 -41.68 -4.94 -44.94
N SER A 11 -40.46 -5.45 -45.11
CA SER A 11 -40.01 -6.69 -44.49
C SER A 11 -39.73 -6.43 -43.01
N VAL A 12 -40.43 -7.16 -42.14
CA VAL A 12 -40.18 -7.18 -40.70
C VAL A 12 -38.98 -8.07 -40.48
N ILE A 13 -37.84 -7.48 -40.13
CA ILE A 13 -36.60 -8.19 -39.80
C ILE A 13 -36.69 -8.46 -38.29
N ASN A 14 -36.93 -9.71 -37.90
CA ASN A 14 -36.89 -10.12 -36.49
C ASN A 14 -35.44 -10.04 -35.99
N ALA A 15 -35.16 -9.08 -35.10
CA ALA A 15 -33.88 -8.97 -34.45
C ALA A 15 -33.66 -10.18 -33.51
N PRO A 16 -32.49 -10.84 -33.55
CA PRO A 16 -32.18 -11.92 -32.63
C PRO A 16 -32.09 -11.36 -31.19
N LEU A 17 -32.88 -11.95 -30.30
CA LEU A 17 -32.81 -11.76 -28.85
C LEU A 17 -31.38 -12.05 -28.37
N GLN A 18 -30.61 -10.99 -28.11
CA GLN A 18 -29.34 -11.13 -27.41
C GLN A 18 -29.64 -11.46 -25.96
N ILE A 19 -29.41 -12.72 -25.59
CA ILE A 19 -29.38 -13.19 -24.21
C ILE A 19 -28.23 -12.44 -23.53
N ALA A 20 -28.56 -11.37 -22.81
CA ALA A 20 -27.62 -10.68 -21.94
C ALA A 20 -27.24 -11.66 -20.82
N LEU A 21 -26.09 -12.33 -20.99
CA LEU A 21 -25.45 -13.04 -19.90
C LEU A 21 -25.11 -12.02 -18.82
N VAL A 22 -26.02 -11.91 -17.83
CA VAL A 22 -25.79 -11.20 -16.58
C VAL A 22 -24.66 -11.95 -15.88
N ARG A 23 -23.42 -11.53 -16.17
CA ARG A 23 -22.24 -11.98 -15.46
C ARG A 23 -22.29 -11.43 -14.05
N ASN A 24 -23.07 -12.08 -13.18
CA ASN A 24 -22.92 -11.99 -11.73
C ASN A 24 -21.65 -12.74 -11.32
N SER A 25 -20.50 -12.33 -11.88
CA SER A 25 -19.22 -12.69 -11.30
C SER A 25 -19.14 -11.93 -9.99
N LYS A 26 -19.47 -12.63 -8.91
CA LYS A 26 -19.16 -12.24 -7.53
C LYS A 26 -17.65 -12.04 -7.49
N LYS A 27 -17.20 -10.85 -7.89
CA LYS A 27 -15.80 -10.45 -7.97
C LYS A 27 -15.29 -10.61 -6.55
N GLU A 28 -14.56 -11.71 -6.29
CA GLU A 28 -13.80 -11.85 -5.05
C GLU A 28 -13.10 -10.52 -4.85
N ARG A 29 -13.42 -9.85 -3.75
CA ARG A 29 -12.89 -8.52 -3.48
C ARG A 29 -11.38 -8.69 -3.45
N ALA A 30 -10.71 -8.13 -4.44
CA ALA A 30 -9.26 -8.05 -4.47
C ALA A 30 -8.81 -7.50 -3.11
N ASN A 31 -7.80 -8.13 -2.50
CA ASN A 31 -7.26 -7.75 -1.20
C ASN A 31 -7.11 -6.23 -1.11
N LEU A 32 -7.79 -5.62 -0.14
CA LEU A 32 -7.87 -4.18 0.04
C LEU A 32 -6.82 -3.70 1.04
N ASP A 33 -5.55 -3.86 0.66
CA ASP A 33 -4.46 -3.28 1.43
C ASP A 33 -4.63 -1.76 1.52
N ILE A 34 -4.29 -1.19 2.68
CA ILE A 34 -4.37 0.25 2.91
C ILE A 34 -2.99 0.86 3.12
N ILE A 35 -2.92 2.15 2.86
CA ILE A 35 -1.76 3.00 3.10
C ILE A 35 -2.18 4.03 4.15
N VAL A 36 -1.31 4.29 5.12
CA VAL A 36 -1.52 5.25 6.20
C VAL A 36 -0.27 6.12 6.29
N THR A 37 -0.43 7.43 6.54
CA THR A 37 0.73 8.31 6.74
C THR A 37 0.94 8.57 8.23
N THR A 38 2.17 8.38 8.69
CA THR A 38 2.59 8.80 10.03
C THR A 38 2.90 10.30 9.99
N PRO A 39 2.26 11.12 10.83
CA PRO A 39 2.58 12.55 10.90
C PRO A 39 4.02 12.74 11.39
N LYS A 40 4.69 13.79 10.90
CA LYS A 40 6.13 14.03 11.16
C LYS A 40 6.47 14.00 12.66
N ASN A 41 5.61 14.61 13.49
CA ASN A 41 5.81 14.70 14.93
C ASN A 41 5.68 13.35 15.68
N GLN A 42 5.19 12.29 15.01
CA GLN A 42 5.05 10.95 15.58
C GLN A 42 5.98 9.93 14.92
N SER A 43 6.84 10.35 13.97
CA SER A 43 7.73 9.46 13.24
C SER A 43 8.71 8.74 14.18
N GLU A 44 9.35 9.47 15.09
CA GLU A 44 10.32 8.90 16.03
C GLU A 44 9.66 7.95 17.03
N THR A 45 8.50 8.32 17.58
CA THR A 45 7.73 7.45 18.47
C THR A 45 7.29 6.18 17.75
N ALA A 46 6.81 6.29 16.51
CA ALA A 46 6.41 5.15 15.70
C ALA A 46 7.57 4.17 15.44
N LYS A 47 8.79 4.67 15.24
CA LYS A 47 9.99 3.83 15.08
C LYS A 47 10.30 3.06 16.37
N LYS A 48 10.28 3.73 17.52
CA LYS A 48 10.48 3.10 18.83
C LYS A 48 9.41 2.06 19.15
N GLU A 49 8.14 2.35 18.85
CA GLU A 49 7.03 1.40 18.99
C GLU A 49 7.23 0.17 18.09
N ALA A 50 7.64 0.38 16.84
CA ALA A 50 7.91 -0.70 15.89
C ALA A 50 9.08 -1.58 16.33
N GLU A 51 10.16 -0.99 16.85
CA GLU A 51 11.31 -1.71 17.43
C GLU A 51 10.90 -2.51 18.68
N TYR A 52 10.07 -1.93 19.55
CA TYR A 52 9.55 -2.60 20.74
C TYR A 52 8.69 -3.82 20.39
N VAL A 53 7.78 -3.68 19.42
CA VAL A 53 6.94 -4.79 18.92
C VAL A 53 7.79 -5.86 18.21
N ALA A 54 8.88 -5.48 17.54
CA ALA A 54 9.79 -6.44 16.94
C ALA A 54 10.55 -7.28 17.99
N GLN A 55 10.81 -6.73 19.17
CA GLN A 55 11.49 -7.41 20.27
C GLN A 55 10.54 -8.22 21.17
N ASN A 56 9.27 -7.81 21.27
CA ASN A 56 8.28 -8.41 22.17
C ASN A 56 7.17 -9.09 21.37
N PRO A 57 7.12 -10.44 21.30
CA PRO A 57 6.15 -11.16 20.46
C PRO A 57 4.70 -11.02 20.93
N ASP A 58 4.48 -10.67 22.20
CA ASP A 58 3.16 -10.45 22.78
C ASP A 58 2.67 -8.99 22.62
N ALA A 59 3.57 -8.08 22.26
CA ALA A 59 3.20 -6.69 21.99
C ALA A 59 2.56 -6.56 20.61
N TYR A 60 1.67 -5.58 20.46
CA TYR A 60 1.05 -5.26 19.18
C TYR A 60 1.11 -3.76 18.93
N TRP A 61 1.17 -3.41 17.65
CA TRP A 61 1.03 -2.04 17.21
C TRP A 61 -0.43 -1.77 16.83
N PHE A 62 -0.94 -0.58 17.12
CA PHE A 62 -2.29 -0.20 16.71
C PHE A 62 -2.35 1.20 16.11
N ARG A 63 -3.34 1.40 15.24
CA ARG A 63 -3.71 2.73 14.71
C ARG A 63 -5.20 2.95 14.84
N THR A 64 -5.56 4.16 15.25
CA THR A 64 -6.95 4.57 15.45
C THR A 64 -7.45 5.44 14.31
N PHE A 65 -8.70 5.21 13.90
CA PHE A 65 -9.35 5.91 12.80
C PHE A 65 -10.76 6.34 13.22
N SER A 66 -11.18 7.52 12.74
CA SER A 66 -12.55 8.02 12.95
C SER A 66 -13.59 7.29 12.10
N ARG A 67 -13.17 6.64 11.01
CA ARG A 67 -14.04 5.88 10.09
C ARG A 67 -13.49 4.47 9.91
N LYS A 68 -14.39 3.49 9.77
CA LYS A 68 -14.03 2.10 9.52
C LYS A 68 -13.38 1.94 8.14
N PRO A 69 -12.12 1.48 8.03
CA PRO A 69 -11.56 1.06 6.77
C PRO A 69 -12.22 -0.26 6.30
N ASP A 70 -12.44 -0.42 4.99
CA ASP A 70 -12.92 -1.67 4.37
C ASP A 70 -11.74 -2.63 4.18
N ILE A 71 -11.02 -2.89 5.29
CA ILE A 71 -9.89 -3.83 5.38
C ILE A 71 -10.32 -5.03 6.22
N LYS A 72 -9.77 -6.20 5.92
CA LYS A 72 -10.00 -7.46 6.62
C LYS A 72 -8.79 -7.90 7.42
N VAL A 73 -9.02 -8.78 8.38
CA VAL A 73 -7.96 -9.51 9.08
C VAL A 73 -7.14 -10.29 8.04
N GLY A 74 -5.81 -10.19 8.14
CA GLY A 74 -4.84 -10.75 7.20
C GLY A 74 -4.36 -9.80 6.10
N GLU A 75 -5.04 -8.66 5.89
CA GLU A 75 -4.61 -7.66 4.90
C GLU A 75 -3.50 -6.75 5.46
N ARG A 76 -2.82 -6.05 4.56
CA ARG A 76 -1.62 -5.26 4.88
C ARG A 76 -1.94 -3.78 5.06
N VAL A 77 -1.22 -3.16 5.97
CA VAL A 77 -1.22 -1.72 6.21
C VAL A 77 0.19 -1.19 5.94
N TYR A 78 0.37 -0.43 4.88
CA TYR A 78 1.62 0.22 4.53
C TYR A 78 1.71 1.58 5.22
N TYR A 79 2.90 1.92 5.75
CA TYR A 79 3.09 3.20 6.44
C TYR A 79 4.02 4.11 5.65
N VAL A 80 3.54 5.33 5.43
CA VAL A 80 4.30 6.42 4.84
C VAL A 80 4.94 7.22 5.95
N ASP A 81 6.26 7.28 5.95
CA ASP A 81 7.10 8.09 6.82
C ASP A 81 7.99 8.99 5.95
N GLN A 82 8.05 10.29 6.27
CA GLN A 82 8.86 11.28 5.54
C GLN A 82 8.70 11.25 4.00
N GLY A 83 7.51 10.93 3.50
CA GLY A 83 7.23 10.86 2.05
C GLY A 83 7.64 9.55 1.38
N GLN A 84 7.92 8.51 2.16
CA GLN A 84 8.32 7.20 1.67
C GLN A 84 7.57 6.11 2.42
N ILE A 85 7.17 5.04 1.72
CA ILE A 85 6.66 3.83 2.34
C ILE A 85 7.85 3.02 2.81
N THR A 86 7.94 2.79 4.12
CA THR A 86 9.11 2.16 4.74
C THR A 86 8.87 0.71 5.17
N GLY A 87 7.60 0.30 5.27
CA GLY A 87 7.23 -1.03 5.75
C GLY A 87 5.73 -1.25 5.72
N TYR A 88 5.33 -2.43 6.17
CA TYR A 88 3.93 -2.79 6.37
C TYR A 88 3.72 -3.61 7.63
N GLY A 89 2.50 -3.57 8.17
CA GLY A 89 2.02 -4.47 9.20
C GLY A 89 0.85 -5.30 8.71
N ILE A 90 0.69 -6.49 9.30
CA ILE A 90 -0.43 -7.40 8.98
C ILE A 90 -1.49 -7.25 10.06
N VAL A 91 -2.73 -6.94 9.65
CA VAL A 91 -3.86 -6.78 10.55
C VAL A 91 -4.25 -8.13 11.13
N PHE A 92 -4.30 -8.26 12.45
CA PHE A 92 -4.82 -9.48 13.09
C PHE A 92 -6.19 -9.26 13.74
N GLU A 93 -6.54 -8.01 14.07
CA GLU A 93 -7.78 -7.69 14.77
C GLU A 93 -8.23 -6.26 14.45
N ILE A 94 -9.55 -6.07 14.35
CA ILE A 94 -10.18 -4.78 14.10
C ILE A 94 -11.28 -4.58 15.15
N THR A 95 -11.13 -3.59 16.03
CA THR A 95 -12.11 -3.30 17.09
C THR A 95 -12.63 -1.87 17.00
N HIS A 96 -13.73 -1.58 17.70
CA HIS A 96 -14.30 -0.25 17.83
C HIS A 96 -14.63 0.01 19.30
N GLU A 97 -13.57 0.07 20.11
CA GLU A 97 -13.65 0.22 21.56
C GLU A 97 -12.69 1.35 21.99
N SER A 98 -12.83 1.82 23.24
CA SER A 98 -11.83 2.67 23.86
C SER A 98 -10.67 1.81 24.34
N LEU A 99 -9.43 2.17 24.00
CA LEU A 99 -8.23 1.48 24.48
C LEU A 99 -7.33 2.46 25.22
N ASP A 100 -6.96 2.07 26.43
CA ASP A 100 -5.93 2.76 27.20
C ASP A 100 -4.56 2.18 26.80
N CYS A 101 -3.65 3.05 26.37
CA CYS A 101 -2.31 2.66 25.98
C CYS A 101 -1.37 2.74 27.17
N ASP A 102 -0.88 1.59 27.65
CA ASP A 102 0.04 1.52 28.78
C ASP A 102 1.34 2.33 28.57
N THR A 103 1.83 2.39 27.33
CA THR A 103 3.08 3.08 27.00
C THR A 103 2.96 4.61 27.06
N THR A 104 1.81 5.16 26.70
CA THR A 104 1.62 6.62 26.60
C THR A 104 0.69 7.19 27.66
N GLY A 105 -0.06 6.34 28.37
CA GLY A 105 -1.11 6.73 29.32
C GLY A 105 -2.31 7.41 28.67
N LYS A 106 -2.46 7.31 27.34
CA LYS A 106 -3.55 7.97 26.60
C LYS A 106 -4.69 7.01 26.32
N ASN A 107 -5.92 7.52 26.43
CA ASN A 107 -7.12 6.84 25.99
C ASN A 107 -7.35 7.14 24.49
N TYR A 108 -7.49 6.09 23.70
CA TYR A 108 -7.77 6.16 22.27
C TYR A 108 -9.18 5.65 21.99
N SER A 109 -10.00 6.45 21.30
CA SER A 109 -11.34 6.07 20.85
C SER A 109 -11.42 5.96 19.32
N GLY A 110 -12.37 5.15 18.84
CA GLY A 110 -12.63 4.94 17.41
C GLY A 110 -12.28 3.54 16.91
N TYR A 111 -12.13 3.40 15.60
CA TYR A 111 -11.77 2.11 14.98
C TYR A 111 -10.28 1.84 15.15
N GLN A 112 -9.94 0.70 15.73
CA GLN A 112 -8.57 0.32 16.02
C GLN A 112 -8.16 -0.81 15.10
N LEU A 113 -7.07 -0.61 14.37
CA LEU A 113 -6.42 -1.64 13.58
C LEU A 113 -5.21 -2.14 14.36
N LYS A 114 -5.27 -3.38 14.87
CA LYS A 114 -4.18 -4.00 15.61
C LYS A 114 -3.34 -4.90 14.71
N GLN A 115 -2.02 -4.85 14.88
CA GLN A 115 -1.00 -5.54 14.07
C GLN A 115 0.04 -6.20 14.98
N ARG A 116 0.38 -7.46 14.71
CA ARG A 116 1.36 -8.21 15.53
C ARG A 116 2.81 -7.99 15.11
N LYS A 117 3.05 -7.61 13.86
CA LYS A 117 4.39 -7.55 13.31
C LYS A 117 4.54 -6.38 12.36
N TRP A 118 5.63 -5.65 12.55
CA TRP A 118 6.14 -4.70 11.58
C TRP A 118 7.15 -5.38 10.66
N VAL A 119 6.99 -5.25 9.35
CA VAL A 119 7.91 -5.76 8.34
C VAL A 119 8.49 -4.58 7.56
N PRO A 120 9.78 -4.25 7.76
CA PRO A 120 10.41 -3.19 6.96
C PRO A 120 10.54 -3.64 5.50
N LEU A 121 10.33 -2.72 4.57
CA LEU A 121 10.63 -2.93 3.15
C LEU A 121 12.14 -2.90 2.93
N LYS A 122 12.65 -3.71 1.99
CA LYS A 122 14.07 -3.69 1.63
C LYS A 122 14.47 -2.39 0.94
N GLN A 123 13.55 -1.82 0.16
CA GLN A 123 13.72 -0.54 -0.53
C GLN A 123 12.53 0.36 -0.23
N PRO A 124 12.75 1.59 0.27
CA PRO A 124 11.65 2.51 0.53
C PRO A 124 11.03 3.00 -0.79
N VAL A 125 9.70 3.12 -0.82
CA VAL A 125 8.96 3.53 -2.03
C VAL A 125 8.43 4.95 -1.88
N GLN A 126 8.84 5.86 -2.76
CA GLN A 126 8.38 7.26 -2.72
C GLN A 126 6.86 7.36 -2.81
N PHE A 127 6.24 8.01 -1.82
CA PHE A 127 4.80 8.23 -1.76
C PHE A 127 4.43 9.49 -0.98
N LYS A 128 3.63 10.38 -1.59
CA LYS A 128 3.21 11.63 -0.96
C LYS A 128 2.34 11.34 0.27
N GLY A 129 2.70 11.92 1.41
CA GLY A 129 1.91 11.83 2.64
C GLY A 129 0.51 12.46 2.52
N PHE A 130 -0.44 11.97 3.31
CA PHE A 130 -1.83 12.41 3.34
C PHE A 130 -2.48 12.15 4.69
N GLN A 131 -3.60 12.79 4.99
CA GLN A 131 -4.37 12.54 6.21
C GLN A 131 -5.37 11.39 6.00
N GLY A 132 -5.46 10.46 6.96
CA GLY A 132 -6.36 9.30 6.92
C GLY A 132 -5.72 8.06 6.30
N PHE A 133 -6.51 7.27 5.57
CA PHE A 133 -6.06 6.06 4.88
C PHE A 133 -6.48 6.06 3.39
N ARG A 134 -5.72 5.36 2.54
CA ARG A 134 -6.02 5.15 1.11
C ARG A 134 -5.87 3.67 0.76
N TYR A 135 -6.59 3.21 -0.24
CA TYR A 135 -6.49 1.82 -0.71
C TYR A 135 -5.40 1.67 -1.78
N VAL A 136 -4.55 0.66 -1.65
CA VAL A 136 -3.48 0.34 -2.61
C VAL A 136 -4.04 -0.01 -3.98
N ASP A 137 -5.20 -0.67 -4.04
CA ASP A 137 -5.86 -1.08 -5.30
C ASP A 137 -6.16 0.11 -6.24
N ARG A 138 -6.31 1.33 -5.70
CA ARG A 138 -6.48 2.54 -6.50
C ARG A 138 -5.20 3.00 -7.22
N TYR A 139 -4.06 2.38 -6.92
CA TYR A 139 -2.73 2.74 -7.42
C TYR A 139 -2.03 1.53 -8.05
N SER A 140 -2.40 1.20 -9.30
CA SER A 140 -1.84 0.05 -10.02
C SER A 140 -0.30 0.05 -10.10
N TYR A 141 0.32 1.20 -10.33
CA TYR A 141 1.77 1.35 -10.36
C TYR A 141 2.43 1.09 -9.00
N LEU A 142 1.74 1.41 -7.91
CA LEU A 142 2.28 1.30 -6.57
C LEU A 142 2.32 -0.15 -6.13
N ARG A 143 1.28 -0.93 -6.46
CA ARG A 143 1.21 -2.35 -6.15
C ARG A 143 2.42 -3.11 -6.70
N LYS A 144 2.82 -2.82 -7.95
CA LYS A 144 4.02 -3.41 -8.55
C LYS A 144 5.29 -3.02 -7.76
N LYS A 145 5.47 -1.72 -7.48
CA LYS A 145 6.63 -1.23 -6.71
C LYS A 145 6.73 -1.82 -5.31
N LEU A 146 5.60 -1.99 -4.62
CA LEU A 146 5.56 -2.60 -3.29
C LEU A 146 5.96 -4.08 -3.35
N ASN A 147 5.42 -4.84 -4.30
CA ASN A 147 5.82 -6.23 -4.51
C ASN A 147 7.32 -6.35 -4.81
N ASP A 148 7.87 -5.47 -5.67
CA ASP A 148 9.30 -5.43 -6.00
C ASP A 148 10.15 -5.09 -4.76
N ALA A 149 9.72 -4.12 -3.95
CA ALA A 149 10.40 -3.68 -2.73
C ALA A 149 10.36 -4.72 -1.58
N GLU A 150 9.33 -5.57 -1.55
CA GLU A 150 9.19 -6.67 -0.59
C GLU A 150 10.12 -7.83 -0.92
N HIS A 151 10.05 -8.32 -2.15
CA HIS A 151 10.81 -9.50 -2.57
C HIS A 151 12.28 -9.14 -2.79
N GLY A 152 12.57 -7.86 -3.09
CA GLY A 152 13.92 -7.40 -3.37
C GLY A 152 14.54 -8.27 -4.45
N GLU A 153 13.76 -8.58 -5.51
CA GLU A 153 14.36 -9.20 -6.67
C GLU A 153 15.48 -8.27 -7.12
N HIS A 154 16.67 -8.86 -7.08
CA HIS A 154 17.92 -8.29 -7.48
C HIS A 154 17.73 -7.75 -8.90
N TRP A 155 17.41 -6.46 -9.04
CA TRP A 155 17.23 -5.84 -10.37
C TRP A 155 18.48 -6.06 -11.24
N CYS A 156 19.63 -6.30 -10.61
CA CYS A 156 20.87 -6.72 -11.26
C CYS A 156 20.81 -8.11 -11.92
N GLU A 157 20.05 -9.11 -11.42
CA GLU A 157 19.95 -10.42 -12.07
C GLU A 157 19.09 -10.39 -13.34
N LYS A 158 18.01 -9.61 -13.36
CA LYS A 158 17.12 -9.52 -14.54
C LYS A 158 17.76 -8.84 -15.75
N LEU A 159 18.84 -8.10 -15.57
CA LEU A 159 19.58 -7.50 -16.67
C LEU A 159 20.60 -8.48 -17.30
N GLY A 160 20.77 -9.69 -16.76
CA GLY A 160 21.76 -10.65 -17.26
C GLY A 160 23.20 -10.11 -17.17
N ILE A 161 23.43 -9.07 -16.36
CA ILE A 161 24.74 -8.47 -16.16
C ILE A 161 25.42 -9.29 -15.08
N ASN A 162 26.08 -10.37 -15.52
CA ASN A 162 27.03 -11.16 -14.74
C ASN A 162 28.33 -10.35 -14.51
N GLN A 163 28.23 -9.08 -14.08
CA GLN A 163 29.40 -8.34 -13.64
C GLN A 163 29.52 -8.47 -12.13
N GLU A 164 30.60 -9.11 -11.72
CA GLU A 164 31.12 -9.10 -10.37
C GLU A 164 30.97 -7.70 -9.75
N CYS A 165 30.02 -7.57 -8.83
CA CYS A 165 29.79 -6.36 -8.04
C CYS A 165 30.91 -6.12 -7.00
N SER A 166 32.13 -6.55 -7.29
CA SER A 166 33.32 -6.48 -6.43
C SER A 166 34.25 -5.31 -6.79
N LYS A 167 33.99 -4.57 -7.88
CA LYS A 167 34.85 -3.47 -8.35
C LYS A 167 34.25 -2.06 -8.29
N CYS A 168 33.19 -1.82 -7.52
CA CYS A 168 32.85 -0.45 -7.09
C CYS A 168 33.66 -0.05 -5.84
N LYS A 169 34.99 -0.15 -5.92
CA LYS A 169 35.92 0.55 -5.04
C LYS A 169 36.57 1.65 -5.87
N HIS A 170 36.32 2.89 -5.47
CA HIS A 170 37.06 4.09 -5.88
C HIS A 170 37.10 4.42 -7.38
N SER A 171 36.17 5.26 -7.81
CA SER A 171 36.55 6.36 -8.68
C SER A 171 35.78 7.60 -8.23
N ALA A 172 36.52 8.44 -7.51
CA ALA A 172 36.11 9.76 -7.07
C ALA A 172 35.69 10.63 -8.27
N GLY A 173 34.74 11.52 -8.03
CA GLY A 173 34.57 12.71 -8.87
C GLY A 173 33.40 12.71 -9.83
N LEU A 174 32.17 12.49 -9.33
CA LEU A 174 31.01 13.19 -9.88
C LEU A 174 30.00 13.44 -8.77
N ALA A 175 29.77 14.73 -8.54
CA ALA A 175 29.03 15.28 -7.42
C ALA A 175 27.56 14.83 -7.43
N CYS A 176 27.21 13.90 -6.53
CA CYS A 176 25.86 13.85 -6.00
C CYS A 176 25.75 14.96 -4.96
N ALA A 177 25.24 16.12 -5.38
CA ALA A 177 24.80 17.17 -4.48
C ALA A 177 23.60 16.66 -3.67
N PHE A 178 23.87 16.14 -2.47
CA PHE A 178 22.91 15.93 -1.41
C PHE A 178 23.31 16.87 -0.25
N PRO A 179 22.39 17.71 0.27
CA PRO A 179 22.72 18.56 1.39
C PRO A 179 22.89 17.74 2.66
N GLU A 180 24.16 17.64 3.08
CA GLU A 180 24.68 17.82 4.43
C GLU A 180 23.66 18.00 5.55
N VAL A 181 23.47 16.98 6.41
CA VAL A 181 23.40 17.20 7.86
C VAL A 181 23.87 15.96 8.64
N ALA A 182 24.85 16.21 9.51
CA ALA A 182 25.21 15.53 10.77
C ALA A 182 25.91 14.16 10.75
N GLN A 183 27.24 14.25 10.84
CA GLN A 183 28.14 13.28 11.48
C GLN A 183 27.82 13.12 12.98
N VAL A 184 27.99 11.90 13.49
CA VAL A 184 28.24 11.64 14.92
C VAL A 184 29.56 10.88 15.02
N CYS A 185 30.55 11.48 15.69
CA CYS A 185 31.81 10.82 16.06
C CYS A 185 31.63 10.03 17.37
N PRO A 186 32.30 8.87 17.52
CA PRO A 186 32.32 8.13 18.78
C PRO A 186 33.31 8.75 19.78
N LYS A 187 33.00 8.58 21.07
CA LYS A 187 33.97 8.49 22.16
C LYS A 187 33.97 7.06 22.67
#